data_AF-A0A8T6G5G3-F1
#
_entry.id   AF-A0A8T6G5G3-F1
#
_cell.length_a   1.000
_cell.length_b   1.000
_cell.length_c   1.000
_cell.angle_alpha   90.00
_cell.angle_beta   90.00
_cell.angle_gamma   90.00
#
_symmetry.space_group_name_H-M   'P 1'
#
loop_
_entity.id
_entity.type
_entity.pdbx_description
1 polymer ?
#
loop_
_entity_poly.entity_id
_entity_poly.type
_entity_poly.pdbx_seq_one_letter_code
_entity_poly.pdbx_strand_id
1 'polypeptide(L)' 'MPNITPTEIQALARIAGITIADDERAETIAARLESVLEALDEFPADALAAAEPAIAFTPYADDASEADDE' A
#
# COMPACT_ATOMS: atom_id res chain seq x y z
N MET A 1 6.50 -15.02 9.00
CA MET A 1 5.52 -13.94 8.84
C MET A 1 6.20 -12.61 9.10
N PRO A 2 5.87 -11.59 8.30
CA PRO A 2 6.43 -10.25 8.49
C PRO A 2 5.94 -9.67 9.82
N ASN A 3 6.87 -9.42 10.74
CA ASN A 3 6.56 -8.80 12.02
C ASN A 3 6.49 -7.29 11.81
N ILE A 4 5.29 -6.77 11.55
CA ILE A 4 5.09 -5.35 11.24
C ILE A 4 5.14 -4.53 12.52
N THR A 5 6.05 -3.57 12.56
CA THR A 5 6.22 -2.67 13.69
C THR A 5 5.28 -1.46 13.63
N PRO A 6 4.94 -0.85 14.77
CA PRO A 6 4.18 0.40 14.79
C PRO A 6 4.83 1.53 13.96
N THR A 7 6.16 1.58 13.93
CA THR A 7 6.93 2.55 13.14
C THR A 7 6.72 2.36 11.63
N GLU A 8 6.66 1.12 11.15
CA GLU A 8 6.36 0.82 9.75
C GLU A 8 4.92 1.21 9.39
N ILE A 9 3.97 0.98 10.29
CA ILE A 9 2.58 1.43 10.12
C ILE A 9 2.50 2.95 9.99
N GLN A 10 3.23 3.70 10.83
CA GLN A 10 3.26 5.16 10.74
C GLN A 10 3.90 5.64 9.43
N ALA A 11 4.93 4.95 8.93
CA ALA A 11 5.55 5.25 7.64
C ALA A 11 4.58 4.99 6.46
N LEU A 12 3.88 3.85 6.47
CA LEU A 12 2.86 3.51 5.48
C LEU A 12 1.70 4.50 5.49
N ALA A 13 1.23 4.89 6.67
CA ALA A 13 0.16 5.89 6.82
C ALA A 13 0.57 7.22 6.20
N ARG A 14 1.81 7.67 6.39
CA ARG A 14 2.34 8.89 5.77
C ARG A 14 2.32 8.82 4.25
N ILE A 15 2.72 7.69 3.66
CA ILE A 15 2.69 7.48 2.20
C ILE A 15 1.24 7.56 1.69
N ALA A 16 0.29 7.02 2.44
CA ALA A 16 -1.13 7.06 2.12
C ALA A 16 -1.81 8.42 2.41
N GLY A 17 -1.08 9.41 2.95
CA GLY A 17 -1.66 10.71 3.36
C GLY A 17 -2.56 10.61 4.60
N ILE A 18 -2.41 9.57 5.41
CA ILE A 18 -3.17 9.31 6.64
C ILE A 18 -2.33 9.68 7.86
N THR A 19 -2.95 10.37 8.82
CA THR A 19 -2.34 10.64 10.13
C THR A 19 -2.82 9.62 11.15
N ILE A 20 -1.90 8.95 11.83
CA ILE A 20 -2.18 8.12 13.00
C ILE A 20 -1.77 8.92 14.24
N ALA A 21 -2.72 9.12 15.16
CA ALA A 21 -2.59 10.07 16.25
C ALA A 21 -1.72 9.59 17.42
N ASP A 22 -1.61 8.27 17.59
CA ASP A 22 -1.00 7.65 18.77
C ASP A 22 -0.44 6.26 18.44
N ASP A 23 0.48 5.80 19.30
CA ASP A 23 1.21 4.54 19.12
C ASP A 23 0.33 3.31 19.37
N GLU A 24 -0.65 3.39 20.27
CA GLU A 24 -1.60 2.29 20.57
C GLU A 24 -2.45 1.94 19.34
N ARG A 25 -2.88 2.96 18.59
CA ARG A 25 -3.58 2.78 17.33
C ARG A 25 -2.66 2.20 16.26
N ALA A 26 -1.39 2.58 16.22
CA ALA A 26 -0.41 2.00 15.29
C ALA A 26 -0.18 0.50 15.59
N GLU A 27 -0.05 0.12 16.86
CA GLU A 27 0.03 -1.28 17.29
C GLU A 27 -1.21 -2.09 16.89
N THR A 28 -2.39 -1.53 17.12
CA THR A 28 -3.65 -2.19 16.74
C THR A 28 -3.74 -2.40 15.22
N ILE A 29 -3.31 -1.43 14.44
CA ILE A 29 -3.28 -1.53 12.97
C ILE A 29 -2.25 -2.57 12.53
N ALA A 30 -1.07 -2.62 13.15
CA ALA A 30 -0.04 -3.60 12.86
C ALA A 30 -0.58 -5.04 13.02
N ALA A 31 -1.20 -5.33 14.17
CA ALA A 31 -1.78 -6.65 14.43
C ALA A 31 -2.89 -7.03 13.43
N ARG A 32 -3.72 -6.07 13.03
CA ARG A 32 -4.77 -6.30 12.02
C ARG A 32 -4.20 -6.53 10.62
N LEU A 33 -3.18 -5.76 10.25
CA LEU A 33 -2.55 -5.86 8.94
C LEU A 33 -1.78 -7.18 8.81
N GLU A 34 -1.15 -7.65 9.88
CA GLU A 34 -0.48 -8.95 9.92
C GLU A 34 -1.45 -10.10 9.59
N SER A 35 -2.65 -10.10 10.20
CA SER A 35 -3.68 -11.10 9.90
C SER A 35 -4.16 -11.06 8.43
N VAL A 36 -4.23 -9.87 7.82
CA VAL A 36 -4.59 -9.74 6.40
C VAL A 36 -3.48 -10.27 5.51
N LEU A 37 -2.22 -9.99 5.82
CA LEU A 37 -1.07 -10.46 5.05
C LEU A 37 -0.89 -11.97 5.14
N GLU A 38 -1.12 -12.56 6.32
CA GLU A 38 -1.15 -14.01 6.51
C GLU A 38 -2.22 -14.66 5.60
N ALA A 39 -3.42 -14.09 5.52
CA ALA A 39 -4.45 -14.58 4.62
C ALA A 39 -4.07 -14.42 3.13
N LEU A 40 -3.23 -13.45 2.77
CA LEU A 40 -2.71 -13.28 1.41
C LEU A 40 -1.60 -14.28 1.10
N ASP A 41 -0.77 -14.67 2.08
CA ASP A 41 0.27 -15.69 1.92
C ASP A 41 -0.33 -17.08 1.61
N GLU A 42 -1.59 -17.31 1.97
CA GLU A 42 -2.33 -18.54 1.62
C GLU A 42 -2.71 -18.62 0.12
N PHE A 43 -2.60 -17.52 -0.63
CA PHE A 43 -2.87 -17.55 -2.06
C PHE A 43 -1.76 -18.32 -2.80
N PRO A 44 -2.10 -19.32 -3.63
CA PRO A 44 -1.11 -20.12 -4.34
C PRO A 44 -0.36 -19.26 -5.36
N ALA A 45 0.96 -19.15 -5.19
CA ALA A 45 1.84 -18.36 -6.05
C ALA A 45 1.72 -18.72 -7.54
N ASP A 46 1.49 -20.00 -7.84
CA ASP A 46 1.32 -20.49 -9.21
C ASP A 46 0.07 -19.91 -9.89
N ALA A 47 -0.99 -19.65 -9.12
CA ALA A 47 -2.20 -19.00 -9.63
C ALA A 47 -1.98 -17.51 -9.91
N LEU A 48 -1.15 -16.84 -9.11
CA LEU A 48 -0.78 -15.44 -9.31
C LEU A 48 0.13 -15.27 -10.53
N ALA A 49 1.11 -16.17 -10.71
CA ALA A 49 2.09 -16.10 -11.79
C ALA A 49 1.48 -16.34 -13.18
N ALA A 50 0.40 -17.11 -13.25
CA ALA A 50 -0.34 -17.38 -14.49
C ALA A 50 -1.40 -16.33 -14.82
N ALA A 51 -1.68 -15.38 -13.93
CA ALA A 51 -2.71 -14.37 -14.11
C ALA A 51 -2.16 -13.12 -14.79
N GLU A 52 -2.81 -12.67 -15.87
CA GLU A 52 -2.59 -11.33 -16.40
C GLU A 52 -3.27 -10.28 -15.49
N PRO A 53 -2.64 -9.12 -15.23
CA PRO A 53 -3.26 -8.06 -14.46
C PRO A 53 -4.55 -7.56 -15.13
N ALA A 54 -5.67 -7.57 -14.41
CA ALA A 54 -6.95 -7.10 -14.95
C ALA A 54 -6.97 -5.59 -15.28
N ILE A 55 -6.10 -4.81 -14.63
CA ILE A 55 -5.97 -3.37 -14.84
C ILE A 55 -4.47 -3.05 -14.92
N ALA A 56 -4.05 -2.44 -16.02
CA ALA A 56 -2.74 -1.83 -16.12
C ALA A 56 -2.79 -0.44 -15.46
N PHE A 57 -1.98 -0.23 -14.43
CA PHE A 57 -1.85 1.09 -13.82
C PHE A 57 -1.03 1.99 -14.76
N THR A 58 -1.67 2.94 -15.41
CA THR A 58 -0.99 3.98 -16.19
C THR A 58 -0.72 5.17 -15.28
N PRO A 59 0.55 5.52 -14.97
CA PRO A 59 0.83 6.72 -14.20
C PRO A 59 0.25 7.93 -14.93
N TYR A 60 -0.46 8.79 -14.22
CA TYR A 60 -0.92 10.06 -14.76
C TYR A 60 0.32 10.92 -15.01
N ALA A 61 0.72 11.08 -16.27
CA ALA A 61 1.67 12.11 -16.63
C ALA A 61 0.91 13.43 -16.50
N ASP A 62 1.29 14.21 -15.49
CA ASP A 62 0.93 15.62 -15.47
C ASP A 62 1.62 16.23 -16.69
N ASP A 63 0.86 16.40 -17.76
CA ASP A 63 1.33 17.04 -18.99
C ASP A 63 1.48 18.53 -18.66
N ALA A 64 2.56 18.84 -17.95
CA ALA A 64 3.11 20.17 -17.82
C ALA A 64 3.71 20.55 -19.19
N SER A 65 2.85 20.71 -20.19
CA SER A 65 3.14 21.61 -21.30
C SER A 65 2.81 23.02 -20.81
N GLU A 66 3.81 23.64 -20.21
CA GLU A 66 3.90 25.09 -20.10
C GLU A 66 3.62 25.76 -21.46
N ALA A 67 2.93 26.91 -21.36
CA ALA A 67 2.99 28.05 -22.27
C ALA A 67 2.58 27.86 -23.73
N ASP A 68 1.44 28.45 -24.09
CA ASP A 68 1.44 29.43 -25.19
C ASP A 68 0.54 30.61 -24.79
N ASP A 69 1.19 31.76 -24.58
CA ASP A 69 0.57 33.08 -24.50
C ASP A 69 -0.07 33.43 -25.85
N GLU A 70 -1.35 33.80 -25.87
CA GLU A 70 -1.93 34.70 -26.89
C GLU A 70 -2.84 35.75 -26.24
#